data_AF-A0A8T1WEB8-F1
#
_entry.id   AF-A0A8T1WEB8-F1
#
_cell.length_a   1.000
_cell.length_b   1.000
_cell.length_c   1.000
_cell.angle_alpha   90.00
_cell.angle_beta   90.00
_cell.angle_gamma   90.00
#
_symmetry.space_group_name_H-M   'P 1'
#
loop_
_entity.id
_entity.type
_entity.pdbx_description
1 polymer ?
#
loop_
_entity_poly.entity_id
_entity_poly.type
_entity_poly.pdbx_seq_one_letter_code
_entity_poly.pdbx_strand_id
1 'polypeptide(L)'
;MKIGGDLPPFFGVNAALAACLYLVDVGLNSSIEYGDLPGQDASDNSSDSIVSFVQVLLQIAALVNLLMLLGGTYLFRSGLFGMLYTQFRLVLLVHSLYVCVTITLAIARVNLLSSGITHVGIWDARGYAVFSGIHKIGALCYYICSIYAVEQLRHRKFYSHEYWMRK
;
A
#
# COMPACT_ATOMS: atom_id res chain seq x y z
N MET A 1 19.09 -26.76 16.39
CA MET A 1 19.35 -27.02 14.96
C MET A 1 19.37 -25.68 14.22
N LYS A 2 20.52 -25.28 13.65
CA LYS A 2 20.64 -23.99 12.94
C LYS A 2 19.84 -24.08 11.65
N ILE A 3 18.75 -23.33 11.54
CA ILE A 3 17.98 -23.19 10.30
C ILE A 3 18.87 -22.40 9.33
N GLY A 4 19.58 -23.12 8.47
CA GLY A 4 20.40 -22.59 7.39
C GLY A 4 19.50 -22.05 6.29
N GLY A 5 19.52 -20.74 6.13
CA GLY A 5 18.74 -20.01 5.15
C GLY A 5 19.15 -18.55 5.29
N ASP A 6 20.17 -18.16 4.55
CA ASP A 6 20.57 -16.76 4.50
C ASP A 6 19.45 -15.94 3.87
N LEU A 7 19.26 -14.72 4.36
CA LEU A 7 18.33 -13.79 3.74
C LEU A 7 18.80 -13.53 2.30
N PRO A 8 17.88 -13.39 1.34
CA PRO A 8 18.27 -13.09 -0.03
C PRO A 8 19.04 -11.76 -0.07
N PRO A 9 20.04 -11.63 -0.95
CA PRO A 9 20.97 -10.50 -0.95
C PRO A 9 20.27 -9.14 -1.11
N PHE A 10 19.12 -9.11 -1.78
CA PHE A 10 18.33 -7.90 -2.01
C PHE A 10 17.18 -7.71 -1.01
N PHE A 11 17.08 -8.51 0.05
CA PHE A 11 16.01 -8.35 1.05
C PHE A 11 16.03 -6.95 1.68
N GLY A 12 17.21 -6.51 2.15
CA GLY A 12 17.35 -5.21 2.81
C GLY A 12 16.96 -4.05 1.90
N VAL A 13 17.35 -4.13 0.62
CA VAL A 13 17.00 -3.11 -0.39
C VAL A 13 15.48 -3.06 -0.61
N ASN A 14 14.82 -4.20 -0.81
CA ASN A 14 13.37 -4.25 -1.01
C ASN A 14 12.60 -3.84 0.25
N ALA A 15 13.10 -4.17 1.44
CA ALA A 15 12.49 -3.73 2.70
C ALA A 15 12.62 -2.22 2.91
N ALA A 16 13.79 -1.63 2.60
CA ALA A 16 13.99 -0.19 2.64
C ALA A 16 13.12 0.53 1.60
N LEU A 17 13.05 -0.01 0.38
CA LEU A 17 12.15 0.49 -0.66
C LEU A 17 10.69 0.46 -0.20
N ALA A 18 10.25 -0.64 0.42
CA ALA A 18 8.90 -0.75 0.99
C ALA A 18 8.65 0.38 2.00
N ALA A 19 9.56 0.57 2.95
CA ALA A 19 9.44 1.60 3.96
C ALA A 19 9.35 3.01 3.34
N CYS A 20 10.20 3.32 2.36
CA CYS A 20 10.16 4.60 1.65
C CYS A 20 8.82 4.81 0.93
N LEU A 21 8.34 3.81 0.19
CA LEU A 21 7.06 3.89 -0.53
C LEU A 21 5.89 4.15 0.42
N TYR A 22 5.84 3.45 1.56
CA TYR A 22 4.78 3.65 2.55
C TYR A 22 4.89 5.00 3.27
N LEU A 23 6.09 5.48 3.57
CA LEU A 23 6.27 6.80 4.18
C LEU A 23 5.79 7.92 3.25
N VAL A 24 6.10 7.83 1.96
CA VAL A 24 5.60 8.79 0.97
C VAL A 24 4.09 8.68 0.85
N ASP A 25 3.53 7.48 0.72
CA ASP A 25 2.08 7.27 0.66
C ASP A 25 1.36 7.84 1.89
N VAL A 26 1.89 7.64 3.10
CA VAL A 26 1.37 8.26 4.34
C VAL A 26 1.33 9.78 4.23
N GLY A 27 2.43 10.38 3.73
CA GLY A 27 2.52 11.83 3.53
C GLY A 27 1.44 12.34 2.58
N LEU A 28 1.33 11.73 1.40
CA LEU A 28 0.31 12.11 0.42
C LEU A 28 -1.11 11.89 0.96
N ASN A 29 -1.38 10.74 1.57
CA ASN A 29 -2.70 10.42 2.12
C ASN A 29 -3.14 11.38 3.23
N SER A 30 -2.17 11.97 3.94
CA SER A 30 -2.41 12.96 4.99
C SER A 30 -2.60 14.38 4.43
N SER A 31 -2.00 14.72 3.28
CA SER A 31 -2.01 16.08 2.74
C SER A 31 -3.09 16.33 1.69
N ILE A 32 -3.47 15.31 0.91
CA ILE A 32 -4.24 15.46 -0.34
C ILE A 32 -5.66 16.05 -0.18
N GLU A 33 -6.18 16.10 1.04
CA GLU A 33 -7.53 16.62 1.33
C GLU A 33 -7.51 17.94 2.11
N TYR A 34 -6.32 18.44 2.45
CA TYR A 34 -6.12 19.61 3.29
C TYR A 34 -5.16 20.64 2.66
N GLY A 35 -4.98 20.57 1.33
CA GLY A 35 -4.01 21.37 0.56
C GLY A 35 -4.28 22.88 0.50
N ASP A 36 -5.44 23.35 0.94
CA ASP A 36 -5.76 24.79 0.95
C ASP A 36 -5.05 25.50 2.12
N LEU A 37 -3.79 25.85 1.93
CA LEU A 37 -3.17 26.93 2.71
C LEU A 37 -3.80 28.26 2.26
N PRO A 38 -4.04 29.22 3.18
CA PRO A 38 -4.65 30.49 2.82
C PRO A 38 -3.76 31.24 1.81
N GLY A 39 -4.28 31.46 0.59
CA GLY A 39 -3.60 32.18 -0.50
C GLY A 39 -3.35 31.39 -1.80
N GLN A 40 -3.82 30.14 -1.89
CA GLN A 40 -3.64 29.30 -3.07
C GLN A 40 -4.84 29.44 -4.03
N ASP A 41 -4.60 29.96 -5.24
CA ASP A 41 -5.64 30.20 -6.24
C ASP A 41 -6.27 28.89 -6.75
N ALA A 42 -7.57 28.94 -7.09
CA ALA A 42 -8.39 27.81 -7.58
C ALA A 42 -7.93 27.16 -8.91
N SER A 43 -6.72 27.46 -9.38
CA SER A 43 -6.07 26.83 -10.53
C SER A 43 -5.49 25.43 -10.22
N ASP A 44 -5.56 24.98 -8.96
CA ASP A 44 -4.82 23.80 -8.46
C ASP A 44 -5.52 22.44 -8.58
N ASN A 45 -6.73 22.36 -9.15
CA ASN A 45 -7.45 21.09 -9.33
C ASN A 45 -6.64 20.02 -10.11
N SER A 46 -5.71 20.48 -10.97
CA SER A 46 -4.76 19.62 -11.69
C SER A 46 -3.72 18.99 -10.75
N SER A 47 -3.24 19.76 -9.76
CA SER A 47 -2.27 19.32 -8.76
C SER A 47 -2.82 18.16 -7.93
N ASP A 48 -4.04 18.28 -7.40
CA ASP A 48 -4.64 17.21 -6.58
C ASP A 48 -4.96 15.94 -7.37
N SER A 49 -5.28 16.10 -8.66
CA SER A 49 -5.46 14.97 -9.58
C SER A 49 -4.13 14.24 -9.80
N ILE A 50 -3.03 14.98 -9.99
CA ILE A 50 -1.67 14.43 -10.13
C ILE A 50 -1.25 13.73 -8.84
N VAL A 51 -1.43 14.36 -7.69
CA VAL A 51 -1.07 13.78 -6.39
C VAL A 51 -1.86 12.49 -6.15
N SER A 52 -3.15 12.45 -6.49
CA SER A 52 -4.00 11.27 -6.32
C SER A 52 -3.55 10.12 -7.22
N PHE A 53 -3.14 10.45 -8.44
CA PHE A 53 -2.57 9.50 -9.39
C PHE A 53 -1.23 8.94 -8.89
N VAL A 54 -0.33 9.81 -8.40
CA VAL A 54 0.96 9.41 -7.82
C VAL A 54 0.76 8.49 -6.61
N GLN A 55 -0.22 8.76 -5.76
CA GLN A 55 -0.56 7.91 -4.63
C GLN A 55 -0.93 6.49 -5.07
N VAL A 56 -1.79 6.35 -6.09
CA VAL A 56 -2.15 5.03 -6.65
C VAL A 56 -0.92 4.33 -7.23
N LEU A 57 -0.06 5.04 -7.96
CA LEU A 57 1.18 4.46 -8.50
C LEU A 57 2.12 3.95 -7.41
N LEU A 58 2.27 4.71 -6.31
CA LEU A 58 3.07 4.29 -5.16
C LEU A 58 2.53 3.01 -4.52
N GLN A 59 1.21 2.89 -4.39
CA GLN A 59 0.59 1.69 -3.82
C GLN A 59 0.73 0.47 -4.74
N ILE A 60 0.65 0.65 -6.07
CA ILE A 60 0.93 -0.41 -7.05
C ILE A 60 2.40 -0.83 -6.96
N ALA A 61 3.33 0.14 -6.90
CA ALA A 61 4.76 -0.13 -6.74
C ALA A 61 5.05 -0.89 -5.43
N ALA A 62 4.39 -0.52 -4.34
CA ALA A 62 4.50 -1.19 -3.05
C ALA A 62 3.98 -2.64 -3.12
N LEU A 63 2.85 -2.87 -3.79
CA LEU A 63 2.33 -4.22 -4.04
C LEU A 63 3.29 -5.06 -4.88
N VAL A 64 3.85 -4.50 -5.96
CA VAL A 64 4.87 -5.19 -6.77
C VAL A 64 6.10 -5.54 -5.93
N ASN A 65 6.58 -4.60 -5.11
CA ASN A 65 7.71 -4.84 -4.21
C ASN A 65 7.41 -5.94 -3.17
N LEU A 66 6.19 -5.97 -2.62
CA LEU A 66 5.74 -7.07 -1.76
C LEU A 66 5.76 -8.42 -2.50
N LEU A 67 5.30 -8.46 -3.76
CA LEU A 67 5.35 -9.67 -4.59
C LEU A 67 6.80 -10.09 -4.88
N MET A 68 7.73 -9.15 -5.07
CA MET A 68 9.16 -9.47 -5.22
C MET A 68 9.75 -10.07 -3.93
N LEU A 69 9.38 -9.53 -2.76
CA LEU A 69 9.79 -10.09 -1.46
C LEU A 69 9.24 -11.51 -1.26
N LEU A 70 7.97 -11.75 -1.59
CA LEU A 70 7.35 -13.07 -1.58
C LEU A 70 8.02 -14.01 -2.60
N GLY A 71 8.32 -13.52 -3.80
CA GLY A 71 9.04 -14.23 -4.86
C GLY A 71 10.45 -14.67 -4.47
N GLY A 72 11.08 -13.94 -3.54
CA GLY A 72 12.37 -14.29 -2.96
C GLY A 72 12.34 -15.52 -2.05
N THR A 73 11.16 -15.95 -1.58
CA THR A 73 11.03 -17.07 -0.64
C THR A 73 11.23 -18.43 -1.30
N TYR A 74 11.67 -19.42 -0.51
CA TYR A 74 11.79 -20.80 -0.96
C TYR A 74 10.44 -21.36 -1.43
N LEU A 75 9.37 -21.10 -0.66
CA LEU A 75 8.02 -21.57 -0.99
C LEU A 75 7.56 -21.09 -2.38
N PHE A 76 7.85 -19.84 -2.75
CA PHE A 76 7.50 -19.34 -4.07
C PHE A 76 8.33 -20.00 -5.17
N ARG A 77 9.67 -20.11 -4.98
CA ARG A 77 10.59 -20.69 -5.96
C ARG A 77 10.36 -22.17 -6.22
N SER A 78 9.90 -22.91 -5.20
CA SER A 78 9.61 -24.34 -5.30
C SER A 78 8.17 -24.66 -5.71
N GLY A 79 7.38 -23.65 -6.10
CA GLY A 79 6.00 -23.85 -6.56
C GLY A 79 4.97 -24.09 -5.46
N LEU A 80 5.36 -23.96 -4.19
CA LEU A 80 4.51 -24.12 -3.00
C LEU A 80 3.72 -22.83 -2.68
N PHE A 81 3.15 -22.21 -3.72
CA PHE A 81 2.42 -20.95 -3.63
C PHE A 81 1.25 -21.01 -2.66
N GLY A 82 0.54 -22.14 -2.59
CA GLY A 82 -0.62 -22.29 -1.70
C GLY A 82 -0.26 -22.12 -0.22
N MET A 83 0.89 -22.65 0.22
CA MET A 83 1.35 -22.50 1.61
C MET A 83 1.73 -21.05 1.91
N LEU A 84 2.46 -20.41 0.99
CA LEU A 84 2.85 -19.01 1.14
C LEU A 84 1.61 -18.10 1.15
N TYR A 85 0.67 -18.33 0.23
CA TYR A 85 -0.60 -17.62 0.17
C TYR A 85 -1.38 -17.78 1.48
N THR A 86 -1.45 -18.97 2.06
CA THR A 86 -2.18 -19.19 3.32
C THR A 86 -1.64 -18.32 4.47
N GLN A 87 -0.32 -18.07 4.49
CA GLN A 87 0.34 -17.22 5.50
C GLN A 87 0.12 -15.73 5.24
N PHE A 88 0.07 -15.29 3.98
CA PHE A 88 0.01 -13.88 3.59
C PHE A 88 -1.34 -13.45 2.96
N ARG A 89 -2.37 -14.30 3.00
CA ARG A 89 -3.67 -14.07 2.35
C ARG A 89 -4.28 -12.73 2.76
N LEU A 90 -4.21 -12.42 4.05
CA LEU A 90 -4.80 -11.21 4.60
C LEU A 90 -4.03 -9.98 4.11
N VAL A 91 -2.70 -10.04 4.07
CA VAL A 91 -1.86 -8.95 3.57
C VAL A 91 -2.20 -8.66 2.10
N LEU A 92 -2.26 -9.69 1.26
CA LEU A 92 -2.57 -9.55 -0.16
C LEU A 92 -3.98 -9.00 -0.38
N LEU A 93 -4.97 -9.51 0.37
CA LEU A 93 -6.34 -9.03 0.30
C LEU A 93 -6.46 -7.57 0.74
N VAL A 94 -5.79 -7.18 1.84
CA VAL A 94 -5.79 -5.79 2.33
C VAL A 94 -5.13 -4.86 1.32
N HIS A 95 -4.00 -5.25 0.71
CA HIS A 95 -3.36 -4.43 -0.33
C HIS A 95 -4.28 -4.21 -1.52
N SER A 96 -4.85 -5.28 -2.08
CA SER A 96 -5.74 -5.18 -3.24
C SER A 96 -6.99 -4.34 -2.93
N LEU A 97 -7.64 -4.59 -1.79
CA LEU A 97 -8.82 -3.81 -1.40
C LEU A 97 -8.47 -2.34 -1.17
N TYR A 98 -7.37 -2.05 -0.49
CA TYR A 98 -6.98 -0.67 -0.21
C TYR A 98 -6.65 0.12 -1.48
N VAL A 99 -5.96 -0.50 -2.44
CA VAL A 99 -5.73 0.11 -3.77
C VAL A 99 -7.06 0.40 -4.47
N CYS A 100 -8.01 -0.54 -4.46
CA CYS A 100 -9.33 -0.31 -5.05
C CYS A 100 -10.07 0.85 -4.40
N VAL A 101 -10.09 0.92 -3.06
CA VAL A 101 -10.73 2.03 -2.33
C VAL A 101 -10.03 3.35 -2.66
N THR A 102 -8.70 3.38 -2.72
CA THR A 102 -7.93 4.58 -3.10
C THR A 102 -8.29 5.05 -4.51
N ILE A 103 -8.38 4.14 -5.48
CA ILE A 103 -8.78 4.45 -6.86
C ILE A 103 -10.21 5.02 -6.89
N THR A 104 -11.15 4.38 -6.19
CA THR A 104 -12.54 4.88 -6.13
C THR A 104 -12.61 6.28 -5.51
N LEU A 105 -11.83 6.55 -4.45
CA LEU A 105 -11.80 7.86 -3.80
C LEU A 105 -11.16 8.92 -4.72
N ALA A 106 -10.08 8.57 -5.41
CA ALA A 106 -9.44 9.44 -6.40
C ALA A 106 -10.41 9.81 -7.53
N ILE A 107 -11.12 8.83 -8.10
CA ILE A 107 -12.13 9.07 -9.15
C ILE A 107 -13.25 9.98 -8.61
N ALA A 108 -13.78 9.69 -7.42
CA ALA A 108 -14.83 10.50 -6.80
C ALA A 108 -14.40 11.96 -6.62
N ARG A 109 -13.17 12.17 -6.11
CA ARG A 109 -12.58 13.50 -5.93
C ARG A 109 -12.44 14.25 -7.25
N VAL A 110 -11.84 13.62 -8.27
CA VAL A 110 -11.67 14.21 -9.60
C VAL A 110 -13.01 14.57 -10.23
N ASN A 111 -14.04 13.72 -10.06
CA ASN A 111 -15.37 14.00 -10.58
C ASN A 111 -16.03 15.20 -9.87
N LEU A 112 -15.90 15.31 -8.54
CA LEU A 112 -16.46 16.43 -7.78
C LEU A 112 -15.73 17.74 -8.13
N LEU A 113 -14.40 17.73 -8.20
CA LEU A 113 -13.61 18.90 -8.59
C LEU A 113 -13.87 19.33 -10.04
N SER A 114 -13.97 18.38 -10.97
CA SER A 114 -14.27 18.70 -12.38
C SER A 114 -15.69 19.22 -12.58
N SER A 115 -16.62 18.94 -11.66
CA SER A 115 -17.97 19.54 -11.66
C SER A 115 -18.02 21.00 -11.17
N GLY A 116 -16.89 21.56 -10.73
CA GLY A 116 -16.79 22.95 -10.28
C GLY A 116 -17.06 23.17 -8.79
N ILE A 117 -17.16 22.09 -7.99
CA ILE A 117 -17.24 22.17 -6.53
C ILE A 117 -15.86 22.59 -5.99
N THR A 118 -15.84 23.53 -5.04
CA THR A 118 -14.60 23.95 -4.38
C THR A 118 -14.05 22.86 -3.46
N HIS A 119 -12.76 22.87 -3.17
CA HIS A 119 -12.12 21.90 -2.26
C HIS A 119 -12.84 21.73 -0.92
N VAL A 120 -13.21 22.86 -0.30
CA VAL A 120 -13.99 22.86 0.95
C VAL A 120 -15.38 22.23 0.74
N GLY A 121 -16.04 22.52 -0.39
CA GLY A 121 -17.37 21.99 -0.71
C GLY A 121 -17.42 20.49 -0.99
N ILE A 122 -16.28 19.84 -1.25
CA ILE A 122 -16.21 18.37 -1.41
C ILE A 122 -16.65 17.67 -0.12
N TRP A 123 -16.37 18.25 1.05
CA TRP A 123 -16.73 17.66 2.33
C TRP A 123 -18.26 17.60 2.55
N ASP A 124 -19.00 18.53 1.95
CA ASP A 124 -20.46 18.55 1.97
C ASP A 124 -21.08 17.63 0.91
N ALA A 125 -20.28 17.10 -0.02
CA ALA A 125 -20.76 16.17 -1.03
C ALA A 125 -21.22 14.86 -0.37
N ARG A 126 -22.44 14.43 -0.74
CA ARG A 126 -23.12 13.29 -0.10
C ARG A 126 -22.22 12.05 -0.09
N GLY A 127 -21.84 11.62 1.11
CA GLY A 127 -21.09 10.38 1.33
C GLY A 127 -19.56 10.50 1.14
N TYR A 128 -19.04 11.62 0.64
CA TYR A 128 -17.59 11.79 0.44
C TYR A 128 -16.84 11.73 1.78
N ALA A 129 -17.28 12.50 2.78
CA ALA A 129 -16.63 12.54 4.09
C ALA A 129 -16.59 11.16 4.77
N VAL A 130 -17.68 10.40 4.68
CA VAL A 130 -17.76 9.04 5.22
C VAL A 130 -16.79 8.11 4.48
N PHE A 131 -16.76 8.19 3.15
CA PHE A 131 -15.90 7.35 2.34
C PHE A 131 -14.41 7.66 2.52
N SER A 132 -14.05 8.95 2.61
CA SER A 132 -12.72 9.41 2.98
C SER A 132 -12.33 8.92 4.39
N GLY A 133 -13.23 9.02 5.37
CA GLY A 133 -12.99 8.49 6.72
C GLY A 133 -12.72 6.98 6.74
N ILE A 134 -13.50 6.19 6.00
CA ILE A 134 -13.28 4.75 5.84
C ILE A 134 -11.92 4.48 5.18
N HIS A 135 -11.57 5.24 4.15
CA HIS A 135 -10.29 5.12 3.46
C HIS A 135 -9.11 5.41 4.41
N LYS A 136 -9.17 6.48 5.21
CA LYS A 136 -8.13 6.80 6.21
C LYS A 136 -7.98 5.71 7.28
N ILE A 137 -9.08 5.15 7.78
CA ILE A 137 -9.03 4.02 8.73
C ILE A 137 -8.46 2.78 8.04
N GLY A 138 -8.85 2.53 6.79
CA GLY A 138 -8.31 1.47 5.95
C GLY A 138 -6.79 1.59 5.73
N ALA A 139 -6.29 2.82 5.61
CA ALA A 139 -4.86 3.10 5.47
C ALA A 139 -4.06 2.57 6.67
N LEU A 140 -4.57 2.74 7.89
CA LEU A 140 -3.93 2.20 9.09
C LEU A 140 -3.78 0.67 9.02
N CYS A 141 -4.85 -0.03 8.64
CA CYS A 141 -4.83 -1.48 8.44
C CYS A 141 -3.82 -1.88 7.37
N TYR A 142 -3.78 -1.15 6.25
CA TYR A 142 -2.84 -1.36 5.15
C TYR A 142 -1.38 -1.21 5.60
N TYR A 143 -1.04 -0.14 6.32
CA TYR A 143 0.33 0.07 6.80
C TYR A 143 0.76 -0.97 7.84
N ILE A 144 -0.12 -1.33 8.78
CA ILE A 144 0.16 -2.39 9.77
C ILE A 144 0.41 -3.73 9.08
N CYS A 145 -0.44 -4.10 8.12
CA CYS A 145 -0.28 -5.35 7.35
C CYS A 145 1.03 -5.35 6.56
N SER A 146 1.44 -4.20 6.04
CA SER A 146 2.68 -4.03 5.28
C SER A 146 3.92 -4.23 6.16
N ILE A 147 3.94 -3.61 7.34
CA ILE A 147 5.01 -3.80 8.33
C ILE A 147 5.06 -5.26 8.77
N TYR A 148 3.90 -5.84 9.11
CA TYR A 148 3.79 -7.25 9.48
C TYR A 148 4.36 -8.16 8.37
N ALA A 149 4.06 -7.89 7.10
CA ALA A 149 4.54 -8.71 6.00
C ALA A 149 6.07 -8.69 5.87
N VAL A 150 6.68 -7.50 5.93
CA VAL A 150 8.14 -7.34 5.86
C VAL A 150 8.81 -8.01 7.05
N GLU A 151 8.30 -7.79 8.26
CA GLU A 151 8.81 -8.41 9.49
C GLU A 151 8.69 -9.93 9.46
N GLN A 152 7.56 -10.45 8.97
CA GLN A 152 7.36 -11.88 8.86
C GLN A 152 8.31 -12.49 7.82
N LEU A 153 8.51 -11.83 6.68
CA LEU A 153 9.43 -12.27 5.63
C LEU A 153 10.89 -12.16 6.05
N ARG A 154 11.24 -11.36 7.07
CA ARG A 154 12.59 -11.33 7.65
C ARG A 154 12.98 -12.66 8.31
N HIS A 155 12.01 -13.49 8.70
CA HIS A 155 12.31 -14.78 9.32
C HIS A 155 12.89 -15.78 8.31
N ARG A 156 14.08 -16.30 8.61
CA ARG A 156 14.83 -17.30 7.82
C ARG A 156 14.04 -18.54 7.45
N LYS A 157 12.99 -18.88 8.21
CA LYS A 157 12.10 -20.01 7.92
C LYS A 157 11.56 -19.95 6.49
N PHE A 158 11.26 -18.77 5.94
CA PHE A 158 10.72 -18.63 4.57
C PHE A 158 11.75 -18.88 3.46
N TYR A 159 13.04 -18.95 3.81
CA TYR A 159 14.14 -19.18 2.85
C TYR A 159 14.81 -20.55 3.02
N SER A 160 14.50 -21.27 4.10
CA SER A 160 15.12 -22.56 4.39
C SER A 160 14.26 -23.73 3.90
N HIS A 161 14.82 -24.51 2.97
CA HIS A 161 14.24 -25.76 2.49
C HIS A 161 13.96 -26.75 3.62
N GLU A 162 14.93 -26.93 4.53
CA GLU A 162 14.85 -27.94 5.58
C GLU A 162 13.68 -27.76 6.55
N TYR A 163 13.25 -26.52 6.75
CA TYR A 163 12.13 -26.20 7.64
C TYR A 163 10.79 -26.63 7.04
N TRP A 164 10.59 -26.40 5.73
CA TRP A 164 9.32 -26.70 5.06
C TRP A 164 9.20 -28.15 4.62
N MET A 165 10.32 -28.87 4.41
CA MET A 165 10.31 -30.28 4.03
C MET A 165 10.19 -31.25 5.22
N ARG A 166 10.32 -30.76 6.45
CA ARG A 166 10.15 -31.55 7.68
C ARG A 166 8.74 -31.47 8.28
N LYS A 167 7.86 -30.70 7.66
CA LYS A 167 6.50 -30.46 8.11
C LYS A 167 5.52 -30.99 7.06
#